data_AF-A0A7W8NDX2-F1
#
_entry.id   AF-A0A7W8NDX2-F1
#
_cell.length_a   1.000
_cell.length_b   1.000
_cell.length_c   1.000
_cell.angle_alpha   90.00
_cell.angle_beta   90.00
_cell.angle_gamma   90.00
#
_symmetry.space_group_name_H-M   'P 1'
#
loop_
_entity.id
_entity.type
_entity.pdbx_description
1 polymer ?
#
loop_
_entity_poly.entity_id
_entity_poly.type
_entity_poly.pdbx_seq_one_letter_code
_entity_poly.pdbx_strand_id
1 'polypeptide(L)'
;MITFDDRELLAVLAKLEAACDELPQIAETVRGEALGHAQLQSDLNIYRTTPGKYVRTGAFRQGIQARQTAAKNSASVTIINAVDYALYVEVGRQGMDLGVLQTMALANPGQLLTLGRSGQNWTIAAPVVTAAQAFALYRLQQLFVLAVKNAVK
;
A
#
# COMPACT_ATOMS: atom_id res chain seq x y z
N MET A 1 42.20 -12.95 15.62
CA MET A 1 42.02 -11.61 15.03
C MET A 1 41.38 -11.86 13.68
N ILE A 2 40.14 -11.40 13.45
CA ILE A 2 39.49 -11.56 12.14
C ILE A 2 40.13 -10.54 11.21
N THR A 3 40.82 -11.00 10.18
CA THR A 3 41.43 -10.14 9.16
C THR A 3 40.42 -10.01 8.02
N PHE A 4 39.89 -8.81 7.79
CA PHE A 4 39.02 -8.55 6.64
C PHE A 4 39.87 -8.12 5.45
N ASP A 5 39.48 -8.54 4.24
CA ASP A 5 40.03 -7.99 3.00
C ASP A 5 39.27 -6.69 2.67
N ASP A 6 39.97 -5.56 2.77
CA ASP A 6 39.41 -4.23 2.46
C ASP A 6 38.84 -4.14 1.04
N ARG A 7 39.40 -4.90 0.08
CA ARG A 7 38.89 -4.92 -1.31
C ARG A 7 37.55 -5.61 -1.40
N GLU A 8 37.38 -6.72 -0.69
CA GLU A 8 36.12 -7.44 -0.65
C GLU A 8 35.03 -6.61 0.04
N LEU A 9 35.39 -5.94 1.15
CA LEU A 9 34.46 -5.03 1.85
C LEU A 9 34.01 -3.86 0.96
N LEU A 10 34.94 -3.22 0.23
CA LEU A 10 34.61 -2.14 -0.70
C LEU A 10 33.73 -2.62 -1.85
N ALA A 11 33.98 -3.83 -2.37
CA ALA A 11 33.15 -4.43 -3.41
C ALA A 11 31.70 -4.67 -2.92
N VAL A 12 31.52 -5.18 -1.69
CA VAL A 12 30.20 -5.36 -1.08
C VAL A 12 29.50 -4.02 -0.88
N LEU A 13 30.21 -3.00 -0.39
CA LEU A 13 29.66 -1.66 -0.19
C LEU A 13 29.16 -1.06 -1.52
N ALA A 14 29.94 -1.18 -2.60
CA ALA A 14 29.55 -0.69 -3.92
C ALA A 14 28.28 -1.40 -4.44
N LYS A 15 28.15 -2.71 -4.23
CA LYS A 15 26.94 -3.46 -4.59
C LYS A 15 25.72 -3.01 -3.77
N LEU A 16 25.89 -2.74 -2.47
CA LEU A 16 24.81 -2.20 -1.62
C LEU A 16 24.38 -0.81 -2.07
N GLU A 17 25.33 0.05 -2.46
CA GLU A 17 25.03 1.37 -3.01
C GLU A 17 24.22 1.26 -4.31
N ALA A 18 24.59 0.32 -5.19
CA ALA A 18 23.82 0.05 -6.41
C ALA A 18 22.38 -0.43 -6.12
N ALA A 19 22.17 -1.23 -5.07
CA ALA A 19 20.81 -1.63 -4.66
C ALA A 19 19.97 -0.44 -4.19
N CYS A 20 20.58 0.56 -3.57
CA CYS A 20 19.91 1.82 -3.20
C CYS A 20 19.51 2.63 -4.44
N ASP A 21 20.29 2.57 -5.52
CA ASP A 21 19.96 3.23 -6.79
C ASP A 21 18.72 2.63 -7.48
N GLU A 22 18.29 1.41 -7.10
CA GLU A 22 17.04 0.79 -7.57
C GLU A 22 15.77 1.34 -6.88
N LEU A 23 15.89 2.06 -5.77
CA LEU A 23 14.74 2.53 -4.98
C LEU A 23 13.69 3.32 -5.78
N PRO A 24 14.05 4.23 -6.71
CA PRO A 24 13.06 4.91 -7.55
C PRO A 24 12.22 3.96 -8.40
N GLN A 25 12.84 2.93 -8.97
CA GLN A 25 12.13 1.94 -9.80
C GLN A 25 11.25 1.02 -8.94
N ILE A 26 11.74 0.64 -7.75
CA ILE A 26 10.96 -0.11 -6.77
C ILE A 26 9.73 0.69 -6.35
N ALA A 27 9.90 1.97 -6.02
CA ALA A 27 8.80 2.85 -5.59
C ALA A 27 7.74 3.02 -6.69
N GLU A 28 8.16 3.17 -7.95
CA GLU A 28 7.24 3.25 -9.09
C GLU A 28 6.46 1.93 -9.29
N THR A 29 7.14 0.80 -9.16
CA THR A 29 6.49 -0.52 -9.24
C THR A 29 5.45 -0.68 -8.13
N VAL A 30 5.82 -0.37 -6.89
CA VAL A 30 4.93 -0.45 -5.73
C VAL A 30 3.75 0.50 -5.87
N ARG A 31 3.95 1.70 -6.41
CA ARG A 31 2.86 2.66 -6.68
C ARG A 31 1.81 2.07 -7.62
N GLY A 32 2.24 1.44 -8.71
CA GLY A 32 1.34 0.78 -9.66
C GLY A 32 0.58 -0.38 -9.02
N GLU A 33 1.28 -1.26 -8.31
CA GLU A 33 0.68 -2.40 -7.61
C GLU A 33 -0.30 -1.95 -6.52
N ALA A 34 0.05 -0.94 -5.73
CA ALA A 34 -0.80 -0.41 -4.66
C ALA A 34 -2.05 0.31 -5.18
N LEU A 35 -1.95 0.98 -6.34
CA LEU A 35 -3.12 1.52 -7.03
C LEU A 35 -4.07 0.40 -7.45
N GLY A 36 -3.55 -0.68 -8.04
CA GLY A 36 -4.34 -1.86 -8.39
C GLY A 36 -4.98 -2.51 -7.15
N HIS A 37 -4.24 -2.60 -6.05
CA HIS A 37 -4.73 -3.11 -4.77
C HIS A 37 -5.90 -2.29 -4.23
N ALA A 38 -5.79 -0.95 -4.26
CA ALA A 38 -6.86 -0.05 -3.86
C ALA A 38 -8.11 -0.20 -4.76
N GLN A 39 -7.93 -0.31 -6.08
CA GLN A 39 -9.04 -0.53 -7.01
C GLN A 39 -9.77 -1.85 -6.72
N LEU A 40 -9.03 -2.94 -6.53
CA LEU A 40 -9.60 -4.25 -6.17
C LEU A 40 -10.34 -4.22 -4.83
N GLN A 41 -9.80 -3.53 -3.82
CA GLN A 41 -10.51 -3.36 -2.55
C GLN A 41 -11.78 -2.54 -2.70
N SER A 42 -11.75 -1.47 -3.51
CA SER A 42 -12.95 -0.68 -3.80
C SER A 42 -14.04 -1.56 -4.42
N ASP A 43 -13.66 -2.51 -5.26
CA ASP A 43 -14.60 -3.45 -5.87
C ASP A 43 -15.21 -4.37 -4.83
N LEU A 44 -14.38 -5.03 -4.03
CA LEU A 44 -14.84 -6.01 -3.04
C LEU A 44 -15.65 -5.37 -1.92
N ASN A 45 -15.21 -4.21 -1.41
CA ASN A 45 -15.85 -3.55 -0.28
C ASN A 45 -16.99 -2.62 -0.71
N ILE A 46 -17.08 -2.17 -1.97
CA ILE A 46 -18.10 -1.18 -2.37
C ILE A 46 -18.92 -1.67 -3.55
N TYR A 47 -18.31 -2.00 -4.68
CA TYR A 47 -19.05 -2.14 -5.94
C TYR A 47 -19.63 -3.53 -6.19
N ARG A 48 -19.07 -4.57 -5.58
CA ARG A 48 -19.54 -5.97 -5.65
C ARG A 48 -20.42 -6.37 -4.47
N THR A 49 -20.62 -5.49 -3.50
CA THR A 49 -21.53 -5.73 -2.37
C THR A 49 -22.99 -5.50 -2.79
N THR A 50 -23.97 -5.94 -1.99
CA THR A 50 -25.39 -5.68 -2.25
C THR A 50 -25.66 -4.18 -2.41
N PRO A 51 -26.24 -3.70 -3.53
CA PRO A 51 -26.64 -2.31 -3.66
C PRO A 51 -27.62 -1.92 -2.55
N GLY A 52 -27.57 -0.69 -2.06
CA GLY A 52 -28.63 -0.19 -1.19
C GLY A 52 -28.98 1.25 -1.52
N LYS A 53 -29.27 2.08 -0.50
CA LYS A 53 -29.99 3.35 -0.70
C LYS A 53 -29.29 4.38 -1.60
N TYR A 54 -27.99 4.23 -1.86
CA TYR A 54 -27.20 5.21 -2.60
C TYR A 54 -26.81 4.72 -4.00
N VAL A 55 -26.79 5.66 -4.95
CA VAL A 55 -26.39 5.42 -6.34
C VAL A 55 -24.86 5.30 -6.42
N ARG A 56 -24.36 4.14 -6.84
CA ARG A 56 -22.93 3.90 -7.04
C ARG A 56 -22.45 4.59 -8.31
N THR A 57 -22.13 5.88 -8.23
CA THR A 57 -21.66 6.69 -9.36
C THR A 57 -20.27 6.31 -9.87
N GLY A 58 -19.52 5.48 -9.15
CA GLY A 58 -18.13 5.15 -9.48
C GLY A 58 -17.11 6.22 -9.04
N ALA A 59 -17.58 7.36 -8.51
CA ALA A 59 -16.73 8.48 -8.13
C ALA A 59 -15.65 8.09 -7.10
N PHE A 60 -15.98 7.27 -6.10
CA PHE A 60 -14.99 6.79 -5.13
C PHE A 60 -13.85 6.03 -5.80
N ARG A 61 -14.12 5.12 -6.73
CA ARG A 61 -13.08 4.38 -7.48
C ARG A 61 -12.22 5.32 -8.32
N GLN A 62 -12.85 6.27 -9.01
CA GLN A 62 -12.18 7.23 -9.88
C GLN A 62 -11.32 8.24 -9.09
N GLY A 63 -11.69 8.51 -7.84
CA GLY A 63 -10.96 9.41 -6.95
C GLY A 63 -9.69 8.79 -6.34
N ILE A 64 -9.47 7.48 -6.48
CA ILE A 64 -8.27 6.80 -5.95
C ILE A 64 -7.04 7.26 -6.74
N GLN A 65 -6.04 7.76 -6.02
CA GLN A 65 -4.76 8.17 -6.59
C GLN A 65 -3.61 7.54 -5.81
N ALA A 66 -2.52 7.28 -6.51
CA ALA A 66 -1.27 6.80 -5.93
C ALA A 66 -0.14 7.73 -6.32
N ARG A 67 0.64 8.16 -5.32
CA ARG A 67 1.82 9.01 -5.48
C ARG A 67 3.02 8.33 -4.86
N GLN A 68 4.19 8.64 -5.39
CA GLN A 68 5.46 8.08 -4.98
C GLN A 68 6.49 9.20 -4.90
N THR A 69 7.35 9.10 -3.90
CA THR A 69 8.54 9.94 -3.75
C THR A 69 9.70 9.02 -3.45
N ALA A 70 10.79 9.14 -4.20
CA ALA A 70 11.98 8.33 -4.00
C ALA A 70 13.24 9.19 -4.13
N ALA A 71 14.19 8.89 -3.26
CA ALA A 71 15.56 9.36 -3.25
C ALA A 71 16.48 8.15 -3.05
N LYS A 72 17.79 8.36 -3.13
CA LYS A 72 18.78 7.28 -2.98
C LYS A 72 18.67 6.53 -1.65
N ASN A 73 18.18 7.17 -0.60
CA ASN A 73 18.15 6.59 0.75
C ASN A 73 16.73 6.42 1.32
N SER A 74 15.70 6.82 0.57
CA SER A 74 14.33 6.78 1.07
C SER A 74 13.33 6.66 -0.08
N ALA A 75 12.27 5.92 0.16
CA ALA A 75 11.14 5.83 -0.75
C ALA A 75 9.84 5.79 0.04
N SER A 76 8.81 6.44 -0.49
CA SER A 76 7.47 6.46 0.06
C SER A 76 6.45 6.35 -1.06
N VAL A 77 5.39 5.59 -0.80
CA VAL A 77 4.23 5.46 -1.68
C VAL A 77 3.00 5.81 -0.86
N THR A 78 2.26 6.80 -1.32
CA THR A 78 1.05 7.32 -0.66
C THR A 78 -0.16 7.05 -1.54
N ILE A 79 -1.16 6.38 -0.96
CA ILE A 79 -2.47 6.21 -1.58
C ILE A 79 -3.43 7.23 -0.95
N ILE A 80 -4.20 7.91 -1.78
CA ILE A 80 -5.21 8.88 -1.35
C ILE A 80 -6.50 8.67 -2.13
N ASN A 81 -7.59 9.24 -1.64
CA ASN A 81 -8.82 9.39 -2.39
C ASN A 81 -9.27 10.85 -2.36
N ALA A 82 -9.57 11.41 -3.53
CA ALA A 82 -9.92 12.82 -3.70
C ALA A 82 -11.40 13.15 -3.44
N VAL A 83 -12.26 12.15 -3.20
CA VAL A 83 -13.67 12.42 -2.91
C VAL A 83 -13.89 12.80 -1.44
N ASP A 84 -14.69 13.83 -1.20
CA ASP A 84 -14.93 14.38 0.16
C ASP A 84 -15.47 13.36 1.14
N TYR A 85 -16.25 12.39 0.65
CA TYR A 85 -16.86 11.35 1.48
C TYR A 85 -15.96 10.14 1.70
N ALA A 86 -14.70 10.16 1.26
CA ALA A 86 -13.82 8.99 1.29
C ALA A 86 -13.60 8.46 2.71
N LEU A 87 -13.37 9.35 3.67
CA LEU A 87 -13.17 8.96 5.06
C LEU A 87 -14.38 8.21 5.62
N TYR A 88 -15.60 8.71 5.38
CA TYR A 88 -16.83 8.04 5.84
C TYR A 88 -17.02 6.65 5.22
N VAL A 89 -16.44 6.40 4.04
CA VAL A 89 -16.42 5.08 3.42
C VAL A 89 -15.40 4.18 4.11
N GLU A 90 -14.18 4.66 4.33
CA GLU A 90 -13.13 3.92 5.03
C GLU A 90 -13.60 3.45 6.40
N VAL A 91 -14.15 4.37 7.21
CA VAL A 91 -14.49 4.08 8.61
C VAL A 91 -15.93 3.59 8.81
N GLY A 92 -16.80 3.73 7.82
CA GLY A 92 -18.22 3.43 7.95
C GLY A 92 -18.97 4.38 8.89
N ARG A 93 -20.31 4.24 8.96
CA ARG A 93 -21.18 5.15 9.72
C ARG A 93 -21.06 5.01 11.24
N GLN A 94 -20.76 3.80 11.74
CA GLN A 94 -20.53 3.59 13.17
C GLN A 94 -19.10 3.98 13.60
N GLY A 95 -18.25 4.41 12.65
CA GLY A 95 -16.94 4.97 12.93
C GLY A 95 -15.96 3.92 13.46
N MET A 96 -15.46 3.06 12.59
CA MET A 96 -14.28 2.26 12.90
C MET A 96 -13.05 3.16 12.98
N ASP A 97 -12.25 2.99 14.02
CA ASP A 97 -11.02 3.77 14.16
C ASP A 97 -10.01 3.45 13.04
N LEU A 98 -9.33 4.49 12.53
CA LEU A 98 -8.31 4.33 11.48
C LEU A 98 -7.12 3.50 11.98
N GLY A 99 -6.74 3.62 13.25
CA GLY A 99 -5.69 2.81 13.87
C GLY A 99 -6.06 1.33 13.91
N VAL A 100 -7.33 1.02 14.19
CA VAL A 100 -7.84 -0.36 14.10
C VAL A 100 -7.76 -0.89 12.67
N LEU A 101 -8.24 -0.13 11.67
CA LEU A 101 -8.14 -0.52 10.27
C LEU A 101 -6.70 -0.74 9.82
N GLN A 102 -5.79 0.14 10.25
CA GLN A 102 -4.36 0.01 9.97
C GLN A 102 -3.79 -1.27 10.58
N THR A 103 -4.17 -1.58 11.83
CA THR A 103 -3.71 -2.80 12.51
C THR A 103 -4.20 -4.06 11.79
N MET A 104 -5.47 -4.08 11.37
CA MET A 104 -6.03 -5.19 10.59
C MET A 104 -5.33 -5.37 9.24
N ALA A 105 -5.05 -4.26 8.55
CA ALA A 105 -4.36 -4.28 7.27
C ALA A 105 -2.90 -4.76 7.41
N LEU A 106 -2.20 -4.33 8.46
CA LEU A 106 -0.82 -4.75 8.74
C LEU A 106 -0.70 -6.21 9.20
N ALA A 107 -1.79 -6.84 9.66
CA ALA A 107 -1.77 -8.26 10.02
C ALA A 107 -1.57 -9.17 8.80
N ASN A 108 -2.09 -8.79 7.63
CA ASN A 108 -1.94 -9.53 6.38
C ASN A 108 -1.83 -8.56 5.18
N PRO A 109 -0.74 -7.77 5.09
CA PRO A 109 -0.68 -6.62 4.18
C PRO A 109 -0.61 -7.01 2.70
N GLY A 110 -0.28 -8.27 2.38
CA GLY A 110 -0.31 -8.81 1.01
C GLY A 110 -1.71 -9.26 0.55
N GLN A 111 -2.71 -9.24 1.44
CA GLN A 111 -4.07 -9.68 1.13
C GLN A 111 -5.04 -8.48 1.09
N LEU A 112 -6.10 -8.63 0.30
CA LEU A 112 -7.19 -7.65 0.27
C LEU A 112 -7.95 -7.71 1.59
N LEU A 113 -7.96 -6.59 2.34
CA LEU A 113 -8.77 -6.46 3.53
C LEU A 113 -10.22 -6.26 3.12
N THR A 114 -11.07 -7.23 3.44
CA THR A 114 -12.52 -7.14 3.21
C THR A 114 -13.27 -7.31 4.51
N LEU A 115 -14.09 -6.31 4.83
CA LEU A 115 -15.08 -6.40 5.91
C LEU A 115 -16.49 -6.59 5.33
N GLY A 116 -16.61 -6.56 4.00
CA GLY A 116 -17.86 -6.36 3.31
C GLY A 116 -18.43 -4.97 3.56
N ARG A 117 -19.52 -4.64 2.86
CA ARG A 117 -20.29 -3.42 3.14
C ARG A 117 -21.76 -3.72 3.09
N SER A 118 -22.48 -3.26 4.11
CA SER A 118 -23.93 -3.18 4.05
C SER A 118 -24.31 -2.00 3.15
N GLY A 119 -24.65 -2.28 1.89
CA GLY A 119 -25.15 -1.24 0.98
C GLY A 119 -26.43 -0.59 1.47
N GLN A 120 -27.19 -1.25 2.34
CA GLN A 120 -28.45 -0.75 2.88
C GLN A 120 -28.27 0.41 3.87
N ASN A 121 -27.27 0.37 4.77
CA ASN A 121 -27.13 1.37 5.85
C ASN A 121 -25.73 1.95 6.06
N TRP A 122 -24.72 1.56 5.26
CA TRP A 122 -23.38 2.15 5.30
C TRP A 122 -22.68 2.01 6.67
N THR A 123 -23.14 1.08 7.50
CA THR A 123 -22.66 0.90 8.87
C THR A 123 -21.26 0.29 8.93
N ILE A 124 -20.95 -0.58 7.96
CA ILE A 124 -19.69 -1.33 7.91
C ILE A 124 -18.63 -0.51 7.18
N ALA A 125 -17.46 -0.43 7.80
CA ALA A 125 -16.24 0.11 7.20
C ALA A 125 -15.90 -0.59 5.89
N ALA A 126 -15.50 0.18 4.89
CA ALA A 126 -15.02 -0.32 3.62
C ALA A 126 -13.56 0.12 3.46
N PRO A 127 -12.61 -0.59 4.08
CA PRO A 127 -11.20 -0.24 3.96
C PRO A 127 -10.80 -0.34 2.50
N VAL A 128 -10.12 0.70 2.02
CA VAL A 128 -9.56 0.73 0.66
C VAL A 128 -8.20 1.41 0.69
N VAL A 129 -8.18 2.69 1.07
CA VAL A 129 -6.98 3.53 1.14
C VAL A 129 -6.05 3.03 2.23
N THR A 130 -6.56 2.86 3.46
CA THR A 130 -5.74 2.42 4.62
C THR A 130 -5.06 1.08 4.34
N ALA A 131 -5.81 0.15 3.76
CA ALA A 131 -5.27 -1.18 3.47
C ALA A 131 -4.33 -1.19 2.26
N ALA A 132 -4.54 -0.34 1.25
CA ALA A 132 -3.59 -0.16 0.16
C ALA A 132 -2.29 0.52 0.61
N GLN A 133 -2.34 1.43 1.59
CA GLN A 133 -1.15 2.01 2.21
C GLN A 133 -0.33 0.95 2.97
N ALA A 134 -1.00 0.08 3.74
CA ALA A 134 -0.35 -1.05 4.41
C ALA A 134 0.32 -2.01 3.39
N PHE A 135 -0.38 -2.35 2.30
CA PHE A 135 0.18 -3.12 1.19
C PHE A 135 1.42 -2.44 0.59
N ALA A 136 1.34 -1.14 0.30
CA ALA A 136 2.43 -0.39 -0.31
C ALA A 136 3.70 -0.43 0.57
N LEU A 137 3.55 -0.21 1.88
CA LEU A 137 4.66 -0.29 2.83
C LEU A 137 5.30 -1.69 2.82
N TYR A 138 4.48 -2.74 2.98
CA TYR A 138 4.95 -4.12 2.96
C TYR A 138 5.71 -4.46 1.67
N ARG A 139 5.13 -4.08 0.53
CA ARG A 139 5.67 -4.41 -0.79
C ARG A 139 6.98 -3.67 -1.08
N LEU A 140 7.07 -2.41 -0.67
CA LEU A 140 8.29 -1.61 -0.78
C LEU A 140 9.44 -2.25 0.02
N GLN A 141 9.17 -2.67 1.26
CA GLN A 141 10.13 -3.40 2.09
C GLN A 141 10.55 -4.73 1.44
N GLN A 142 9.58 -5.50 0.92
CA GLN A 142 9.85 -6.80 0.30
C GLN A 142 10.77 -6.68 -0.92
N LEU A 143 10.48 -5.75 -1.83
CA LEU A 143 11.29 -5.55 -3.05
C LEU A 143 12.67 -4.99 -2.72
N PHE A 144 12.77 -4.05 -1.78
CA PHE A 144 14.08 -3.53 -1.36
C PHE A 144 14.95 -4.60 -0.70
N VAL A 145 14.38 -5.44 0.18
CA VAL A 145 15.10 -6.57 0.78
C VAL A 145 15.57 -7.55 -0.29
N LEU A 146 14.78 -7.78 -1.35
CA LEU A 146 15.18 -8.62 -2.46
C LEU A 146 16.37 -8.02 -3.24
N ALA A 147 16.33 -6.73 -3.54
CA ALA A 147 17.44 -6.02 -4.18
C ALA A 147 18.74 -6.11 -3.35
N VAL A 148 18.65 -5.82 -2.05
CA VAL A 148 19.80 -5.95 -1.12
C VAL A 148 20.33 -7.38 -1.08
N LYS A 149 19.45 -8.39 -1.00
CA LYS A 149 19.87 -9.81 -1.01
C LYS A 149 20.55 -10.20 -2.31
N ASN A 150 20.14 -9.64 -3.44
CA ASN A 150 20.79 -9.91 -4.73
C ASN A 150 22.14 -9.21 -4.85
N ALA A 151 22.29 -8.04 -4.24
CA ALA A 151 23.56 -7.32 -4.18
C ALA A 151 24.61 -7.99 -3.29
N VAL A 152 24.22 -8.64 -2.19
CA VAL A 152 25.19 -9.29 -1.27
C VAL A 152 25.48 -10.76 -1.61
N LYS A 153 24.83 -11.31 -2.65
CA LYS A 153 25.18 -12.61 -3.22
C LYS A 153 26.39 -12.49 -4.16
#